data_AF-A0A229UUW6-F1
#
_entry.id   AF-A0A229UUW6-F1
#
_cell.length_a   1.000
_cell.length_b   1.000
_cell.length_c   1.000
_cell.angle_alpha   90.00
_cell.angle_beta   90.00
_cell.angle_gamma   90.00
#
_symmetry.space_group_name_H-M   'P 1'
#
loop_
_entity.id
_entity.type
_entity.pdbx_description
1 polymer ?
#
loop_
_entity_poly.entity_id
_entity_poly.type
_entity_poly.pdbx_seq_one_letter_code
_entity_poly.pdbx_strand_id
1 'polypeptide(L)' 'MEELQQTQKVLLHVTAELVSSCSYCIMISADPQSKTPIHCTKFSGSCNPIMVNVSSCLSCGEYKSGPTAENPETTETKTA' A
#
# COMPACT_ATOMS: atom_id res chain seq x y z
N MET A 1 -22.02 18.33 -8.41
CA MET A 1 -20.58 17.98 -8.56
C MET A 1 -19.85 17.95 -7.23
N GLU A 2 -20.23 18.74 -6.23
CA GLU A 2 -19.58 18.78 -4.92
C GLU A 2 -19.69 17.46 -4.13
N GLU A 3 -20.84 16.78 -4.17
CA GLU A 3 -21.03 15.48 -3.51
C GLU A 3 -20.11 14.37 -4.06
N LEU A 4 -19.86 14.37 -5.37
CA LEU A 4 -18.97 13.40 -6.02
C LEU A 4 -17.51 13.61 -5.57
N GLN A 5 -17.07 14.87 -5.51
CA GLN A 5 -15.74 15.22 -5.00
C GLN A 5 -15.58 14.88 -3.51
N GLN A 6 -16.63 15.12 -2.71
CA GLN A 6 -16.63 14.73 -1.30
C GLN A 6 -16.53 13.21 -1.14
N THR A 7 -17.27 12.46 -1.95
CA THR A 7 -17.23 10.99 -1.96
C THR A 7 -15.84 10.48 -2.35
N GLN A 8 -15.20 11.07 -3.36
CA GLN A 8 -13.83 10.73 -3.76
C GLN A 8 -12.82 10.97 -2.64
N LYS A 9 -12.93 12.09 -1.92
CA LYS A 9 -12.07 12.39 -0.76
C LYS A 9 -12.22 11.36 0.36
N VAL A 10 -13.46 11.01 0.71
CA VAL A 10 -13.74 9.99 1.73
C VAL A 10 -13.16 8.64 1.32
N LEU A 11 -13.39 8.23 0.07
CA LEU A 11 -12.87 6.95 -0.44
C LEU A 11 -11.34 6.91 -0.41
N LEU A 12 -10.69 8.00 -0.82
CA LEU A 12 -9.23 8.12 -0.75
C LEU A 12 -8.72 8.01 0.68
N HIS A 13 -9.38 8.68 1.63
CA HIS A 13 -9.00 8.65 3.04
C HIS A 13 -9.11 7.25 3.64
N VAL A 14 -10.25 6.58 3.48
CA VAL A 14 -10.47 5.21 3.97
C VAL A 14 -9.48 4.23 3.34
N THR A 15 -9.20 4.41 2.05
CA THR A 15 -8.20 3.59 1.36
C THR A 15 -6.80 3.83 1.92
N ALA A 16 -6.43 5.09 2.14
CA ALA A 16 -5.13 5.44 2.69
C ALA A 16 -4.92 4.83 4.08
N GLU A 17 -5.95 4.83 4.93
CA GLU A 17 -5.92 4.14 6.22
C GLU A 17 -5.73 2.63 6.05
N LEU A 18 -6.47 1.99 5.13
CA LEU A 18 -6.37 0.56 4.87
C LEU A 18 -4.97 0.12 4.42
N VAL A 19 -4.31 0.92 3.57
CA VAL A 19 -2.98 0.60 3.04
C VAL A 19 -1.83 1.21 3.86
N SER A 20 -2.12 1.95 4.93
CA SER A 20 -1.13 2.63 5.77
C SER A 20 -0.14 1.67 6.45
N SER A 21 -0.54 0.41 6.67
CA SER A 21 0.28 -0.67 7.23
C SER A 21 1.18 -1.37 6.21
N CYS A 22 1.16 -0.96 4.93
CA CYS A 22 2.00 -1.57 3.90
C CYS A 22 3.47 -1.19 4.09
N SER A 23 4.33 -2.19 4.31
CA SER A 23 5.78 -2.02 4.52
C SER A 23 6.54 -1.36 3.36
N TYR A 24 5.93 -1.27 2.18
CA TYR A 24 6.53 -0.70 0.97
C TYR A 24 5.99 0.68 0.59
N CYS A 25 4.87 1.11 1.19
CA CYS A 25 4.27 2.41 0.90
C CYS A 25 4.97 3.47 1.76
N ILE A 26 5.58 4.46 1.11
CA ILE A 26 6.34 5.53 1.80
C ILE A 26 5.45 6.75 2.03
N MET A 27 4.56 7.05 1.08
CA MET A 27 3.70 8.21 1.11
C MET A 27 2.40 7.93 0.35
N ILE A 28 1.30 8.50 0.83
CA ILE A 28 0.01 8.48 0.13
C ILE A 28 -0.44 9.93 -0.03
N SER A 29 -0.57 10.38 -1.27
CA SER A 29 -1.08 11.71 -1.61
C SER A 29 -2.55 11.83 -1.21
N ALA A 30 -2.90 12.99 -0.63
CA ALA A 30 -4.27 13.34 -0.28
C ALA A 30 -5.04 14.00 -1.44
N ASP A 31 -4.45 14.09 -2.63
CA ASP A 31 -5.10 14.68 -3.81
C ASP A 31 -6.19 13.74 -4.36
N PRO A 32 -7.48 14.11 -4.26
CA PRO A 32 -8.59 13.29 -4.76
C PRO A 32 -8.62 13.15 -6.28
N GLN A 33 -7.87 13.98 -7.03
CA GLN A 33 -7.77 13.89 -8.48
C GLN A 33 -6.61 12.98 -8.94
N SER A 34 -5.73 12.57 -8.04
CA SER A 34 -4.60 11.71 -8.38
C SER A 34 -5.06 10.28 -8.69
N LYS A 35 -4.73 9.80 -9.89
CA LYS A 35 -4.98 8.41 -10.30
C LYS A 35 -3.99 7.42 -9.67
N THR A 36 -2.84 7.91 -9.21
CA THR A 36 -1.75 7.11 -8.64
C THR A 36 -1.25 7.75 -7.35
N PRO A 37 -2.07 7.78 -6.28
CA PRO A 37 -1.74 8.54 -5.07
C PRO A 37 -0.66 7.88 -4.20
N ILE A 38 -0.29 6.63 -4.43
CA ILE A 38 0.57 5.87 -3.52
C ILE A 38 2.01 5.85 -4.05
N HIS A 39 2.96 6.32 -3.25
CA HIS A 39 4.40 6.18 -3.50
C HIS A 39 4.87 4.86 -2.87
N CYS A 40 5.31 3.91 -3.71
CA CYS A 40 5.64 2.56 -3.29
C CYS A 40 6.99 2.10 -3.87
N THR A 41 7.79 1.40 -3.09
CA THR A 41 9.10 0.85 -3.51
C THR A 41 9.05 -0.61 -3.97
N LYS A 42 7.95 -1.34 -3.71
CA LYS A 42 7.80 -2.76 -4.06
C LYS A 42 8.12 -3.04 -5.53
N PHE A 43 7.60 -2.20 -6.42
CA PHE A 43 7.58 -2.43 -7.86
C PHE A 43 8.67 -1.66 -8.62
N SER A 44 9.48 -0.83 -7.96
CA SER A 44 10.39 0.08 -8.64
C SER A 44 11.69 -0.57 -9.11
N GLY A 45 11.99 -1.80 -8.67
CA GLY A 45 13.27 -2.47 -8.94
C GLY A 45 14.51 -1.70 -8.46
N SER A 46 14.32 -0.65 -7.65
CA SER A 46 15.36 0.27 -7.18
C SER A 46 14.97 0.89 -5.83
N CYS A 47 15.83 1.74 -5.27
CA CYS A 47 15.53 2.45 -4.02
C CYS A 47 14.56 3.63 -4.19
N ASN A 48 14.18 3.94 -5.44
CA ASN A 48 13.32 5.09 -5.74
C ASN A 48 11.84 4.67 -5.73
N PRO A 49 10.96 5.35 -4.99
CA PRO A 49 9.53 5.03 -5.02
C PRO A 49 8.91 5.37 -6.37
N ILE A 50 7.99 4.54 -6.83
CA ILE A 50 7.12 4.82 -7.99
C ILE A 50 5.72 5.16 -7.51
N MET A 51 4.96 5.87 -8.35
CA MET A 51 3.56 6.15 -8.08
C MET A 51 2.68 5.00 -8.60
N VAL A 52 1.84 4.43 -7.73
CA VAL A 52 0.90 3.37 -8.06
C VAL A 52 -0.53 3.78 -7.69
N ASN A 53 -1.49 3.20 -8.41
CA ASN A 53 -2.90 3.38 -8.06
C ASN A 53 -3.29 2.49 -6.88
N VAL A 54 -4.42 2.84 -6.26
CA VAL A 54 -5.00 2.13 -5.12
C VAL A 54 -5.23 0.65 -5.43
N SER A 55 -5.84 0.34 -6.57
CA SER A 55 -6.16 -1.03 -6.96
C SER A 55 -4.92 -1.90 -7.01
N SER A 56 -3.81 -1.40 -7.56
CA SER A 56 -2.52 -2.10 -7.60
C SER A 56 -1.97 -2.37 -6.20
N CYS A 57 -2.07 -1.41 -5.28
CA CYS A 57 -1.65 -1.61 -3.88
C CYS A 57 -2.53 -2.65 -3.16
N LEU A 58 -3.85 -2.59 -3.38
CA LEU A 58 -4.79 -3.55 -2.80
C LEU A 58 -4.56 -4.98 -3.31
N SER A 59 -4.24 -5.14 -4.59
CA SER A 59 -3.84 -6.42 -5.18
C SER A 59 -2.50 -6.93 -4.67
N CYS A 60 -1.58 -6.04 -4.28
CA CYS A 60 -0.28 -6.42 -3.71
C CYS A 60 -0.42 -7.13 -2.36
N GLY A 61 -1.41 -6.75 -1.54
CA GLY A 61 -1.76 -7.45 -0.30
C GLY A 61 -0.83 -7.21 0.91
N GLU A 62 0.32 -6.56 0.73
CA GLU A 62 1.33 -6.38 1.79
C GLU A 62 0.87 -5.54 2.99
N TYR A 63 -0.16 -4.70 2.82
CA TYR A 63 -0.81 -4.00 3.93
C TYR A 63 -1.44 -4.95 4.95
N LYS A 64 -1.73 -6.20 4.57
CA LYS A 64 -2.27 -7.23 5.48
C LYS A 64 -1.20 -7.85 6.37
N SER A 65 0.07 -7.72 5.99
CA SER A 65 1.23 -8.32 6.66
C SER A 65 1.81 -7.43 7.77
N GLY A 66 1.00 -6.54 8.36
CA GLY A 66 1.44 -5.64 9.43
C GLY A 66 2.07 -6.38 10.62
N PRO A 67 2.70 -5.66 11.58
CA PRO A 67 3.60 -6.21 12.60
C PRO A 67 3.00 -7.25 13.58
N THR A 68 1.76 -7.68 13.40
CA THR A 68 1.10 -8.78 14.15
C THR A 68 1.00 -10.08 13.36
N ALA A 69 1.59 -10.18 12.16
CA ALA A 69 1.75 -11.46 11.49
C ALA A 69 2.94 -12.22 12.09
N GLU A 70 2.70 -12.87 13.25
CA GLU A 70 3.60 -13.88 13.78
C GLU A 70 3.79 -14.97 12.72
N ASN A 71 5.02 -15.07 12.23
CA ASN A 71 5.47 -16.07 11.28
C ASN A 71 5.60 -17.41 12.03
N PRO A 72 4.90 -18.50 11.68
CA PRO A 72 5.38 -19.82 12.04
C PRO A 72 6.60 -20.11 11.15
N GLU A 73 7.76 -19.91 11.74
CA GLU A 73 9.06 -20.45 11.33
C GLU A 73 8.90 -21.89 10.79
N THR A 74 9.16 -22.10 9.50
CA THR A 74 9.60 -23.42 9.02
C THR A 74 11.10 -23.39 8.80
N THR A 75 11.80 -23.80 9.84
CA THR A 75 13.20 -24.22 9.84
C THR A 75 13.37 -25.40 8.89
N GLU A 76 14.16 -25.25 7.82
CA GLU A 76 14.78 -26.40 7.14
C GLU A 76 16.30 -26.31 7.29
N THR A 77 16.76 -27.04 8.30
CA THR A 77 18.14 -27.33 8.65
C THR A 77 18.84 -28.03 7.48
N LYS A 78 19.87 -27.39 6.92
CA LYS A 78 20.81 -28.03 6.00
C LYS A 78 22.00 -28.55 6.82
N THR A 79 21.93 -29.80 7.27
CA THR A 79 23.10 -30.52 7.81
C THR A 79 23.77 -31.28 6.67
N ALA A 80 25.09 -31.09 6.59
CA ALA A 80 26.00 -31.76 5.65
C ALA A 80 26.20 -33.25 5.97
#